data_AF-A0A952RS36-F1
#
_entry.id   AF-A0A952RS36-F1
#
_cell.length_a   1.000
_cell.length_b   1.000
_cell.length_c   1.000
_cell.angle_alpha   90.00
_cell.angle_beta   90.00
_cell.angle_gamma   90.00
#
_symmetry.space_group_name_H-M   'P 1'
#
loop_
_entity.id
_entity.type
_entity.pdbx_description
1 polymer ?
#
loop_
_entity_poly.entity_id
_entity_poly.type
_entity_poly.pdbx_seq_one_letter_code
_entity_poly.pdbx_strand_id
1 'polypeptide(L)'
;MAAARRRNPELEESLEERLDRDASGDLVDVPAAVVCALCGDADCAGCEESALSRSGIVSIIAWERPHAPTLSRLWSTARSSTRDAEAFFELLPDGPIAPALRFAATCELLASTAAFLAFVGVAAVVAPSWLHHVAFDPSARSIALRALVLGLPAFAGMLVVAHAAHGLSIDLGARRNGGARVARSRALRFGLYACGWDLVMGPIGAIVVAIKEGIRPALDLAGSLSGLPTRATKAFLRGCYRLEGERANKALGTSYVGATVATIVFAFLVLAAVIALALS
;
A
#
# COMPACT_ATOMS: atom_id res chain seq x y z
N MET A 1 -62.33 -37.64 2.69
CA MET A 1 -61.55 -38.13 3.85
C MET A 1 -60.61 -37.02 4.28
N ALA A 2 -60.94 -36.31 5.36
CA ALA A 2 -60.09 -35.26 5.93
C ALA A 2 -59.51 -35.77 7.25
N ALA A 3 -58.18 -35.83 7.34
CA ALA A 3 -57.47 -36.25 8.55
C ALA A 3 -57.14 -35.02 9.41
N ALA A 4 -57.74 -34.94 10.59
CA ALA A 4 -57.48 -33.89 11.58
C ALA A 4 -56.16 -34.18 12.32
N ARG A 5 -55.21 -33.24 12.24
CA ARG A 5 -53.90 -33.30 12.93
C ARG A 5 -54.07 -32.76 14.36
N ARG A 6 -54.02 -33.61 15.38
CA ARG A 6 -54.02 -33.20 16.79
C ARG A 6 -52.68 -32.54 17.14
N ARG A 7 -52.71 -31.31 17.65
CA ARG A 7 -51.56 -30.65 18.31
C ARG A 7 -51.38 -31.24 19.71
N ASN A 8 -50.12 -31.40 20.12
CA ASN A 8 -49.75 -31.89 21.44
C ASN A 8 -49.39 -30.69 22.34
N PRO A 9 -50.20 -30.37 23.36
CA PRO A 9 -50.05 -29.14 24.16
C PRO A 9 -48.79 -29.12 25.04
N GLU A 10 -48.24 -30.28 25.41
CA GLU A 10 -47.02 -30.36 26.24
C GLU A 10 -45.76 -29.80 25.56
N LEU A 11 -45.75 -29.72 24.23
CA LEU A 11 -44.60 -29.19 23.48
C LEU A 11 -44.56 -27.65 23.49
N GLU A 12 -45.72 -26.99 23.58
CA GLU A 12 -45.82 -25.53 23.56
C GLU A 12 -45.35 -24.93 24.90
N GLU A 13 -45.64 -25.59 26.03
CA GLU A 13 -45.27 -25.12 27.38
C GLU A 13 -43.74 -25.10 27.62
N SER A 14 -43.01 -26.07 27.05
CA SER A 14 -41.53 -26.13 27.17
C SER A 14 -40.78 -25.03 26.39
N LEU A 15 -41.46 -24.39 25.44
CA LEU A 15 -40.87 -23.42 24.52
C LEU A 15 -40.97 -22.00 25.08
N GLU A 16 -42.09 -21.68 25.75
CA GLU A 16 -42.25 -20.41 26.46
C GLU A 16 -41.29 -20.30 27.65
N GLU A 17 -41.14 -21.37 28.45
CA GLU A 17 -40.25 -21.37 29.61
C GLU A 17 -38.75 -21.24 29.24
N ARG A 18 -38.37 -21.64 28.02
CA ARG A 18 -37.02 -21.44 27.47
C ARG A 18 -36.78 -20.00 27.01
N LEU A 19 -37.79 -19.33 26.49
CA LEU A 19 -37.66 -17.96 25.98
C LEU A 19 -37.52 -16.94 27.12
N ASP A 20 -38.16 -17.20 28.26
CA ASP A 20 -38.09 -16.30 29.42
C ASP A 20 -36.74 -16.34 30.17
N ARG A 21 -36.00 -17.46 30.10
CA ARG A 21 -34.67 -17.57 30.75
C ARG A 21 -33.55 -16.85 30.03
N ASP A 22 -33.68 -16.59 28.74
CA ASP A 22 -32.64 -15.88 27.96
C ASP A 22 -32.82 -14.36 27.99
N ALA A 23 -33.93 -13.85 28.54
CA ALA A 23 -34.27 -12.42 28.53
C ALA A 23 -33.69 -11.61 29.71
N SER A 24 -33.08 -12.25 30.72
CA SER A 24 -32.64 -11.57 31.96
C SER A 24 -31.13 -11.34 32.08
N GLY A 25 -30.36 -11.40 30.98
CA GLY A 25 -28.93 -11.10 30.97
C GLY A 25 -28.65 -9.61 30.76
N ASP A 26 -27.98 -8.97 31.71
CA ASP A 26 -27.52 -7.57 31.68
C ASP A 26 -27.00 -7.14 30.30
N LEU A 27 -27.77 -6.29 29.62
CA LEU A 27 -27.39 -5.61 28.38
C LEU A 27 -26.31 -4.57 28.69
N VAL A 28 -25.05 -4.97 28.56
CA VAL A 28 -23.95 -4.03 28.37
C VAL A 28 -24.27 -3.24 27.11
N ASP A 29 -24.47 -1.94 27.27
CA ASP A 29 -24.76 -1.00 26.17
C ASP A 29 -23.48 -0.85 25.32
N VAL A 30 -23.23 -1.83 24.45
CA VAL A 30 -22.17 -1.78 23.45
C VAL A 30 -22.67 -0.86 22.34
N PRO A 31 -22.06 0.31 22.09
CA PRO A 31 -22.50 1.18 21.01
C PRO A 31 -22.44 0.38 19.72
N ALA A 32 -23.56 0.34 18.99
CA ALA A 32 -23.65 -0.37 17.73
C ALA A 32 -22.54 0.14 16.80
N ALA A 33 -21.55 -0.71 16.52
CA ALA A 33 -20.53 -0.40 15.53
C ALA A 33 -21.24 -0.31 14.17
N VAL A 34 -21.45 0.91 13.67
CA VAL A 34 -22.02 1.14 12.35
C VAL A 34 -20.92 0.88 11.33
N VAL A 35 -20.84 -0.36 10.86
CA VAL A 35 -19.98 -0.78 9.76
C VAL A 35 -20.81 -0.88 8.48
N CYS A 36 -20.22 -0.62 7.30
CA CYS A 36 -20.95 -0.87 6.05
C CYS A 36 -21.35 -2.35 5.99
N ALA A 37 -22.64 -2.63 5.81
CA ALA A 37 -23.16 -4.00 5.73
C ALA A 37 -22.59 -4.84 4.56
N LEU A 38 -21.94 -4.19 3.58
CA LEU A 38 -21.25 -4.86 2.47
C LEU A 38 -19.77 -5.13 2.72
N CYS A 39 -18.99 -4.11 3.12
CA CYS A 39 -17.52 -4.23 3.21
C CYS A 39 -16.98 -4.30 4.64
N GLY A 40 -17.81 -4.05 5.65
CA GLY A 40 -17.42 -4.08 7.07
C GLY A 40 -16.59 -2.88 7.54
N ASP A 41 -16.36 -1.86 6.71
CA ASP A 41 -15.60 -0.66 7.10
C ASP A 41 -16.51 0.36 7.81
N ALA A 42 -16.05 0.88 8.96
CA ALA A 42 -16.74 1.90 9.76
C ALA A 42 -16.64 3.31 9.15
N ASP A 43 -15.65 3.56 8.29
CA ASP A 43 -15.45 4.85 7.62
C ASP A 43 -16.01 4.87 6.19
N CYS A 44 -16.90 3.94 5.83
CA CYS A 44 -17.37 3.79 4.47
C CYS A 44 -18.35 4.92 4.05
N ALA A 45 -17.95 5.75 3.08
CA ALA A 45 -18.78 6.82 2.53
C ALA A 45 -19.90 6.38 1.55
N GLY A 46 -20.04 5.06 1.30
CA GLY A 46 -21.04 4.49 0.41
C GLY A 46 -20.53 3.26 -0.33
N CYS A 47 -21.16 2.10 -0.12
CA CYS A 47 -20.86 0.83 -0.78
C CYS A 47 -21.60 0.66 -2.14
N GLU A 48 -21.78 1.73 -2.91
CA GLU A 48 -22.23 1.61 -4.30
C GLU A 48 -21.03 1.39 -5.22
N GLU A 49 -20.54 0.15 -5.36
CA GLU A 49 -19.66 -0.23 -6.48
C GLU A 49 -19.39 -1.75 -6.63
N SER A 50 -20.07 -2.64 -5.89
CA SER A 50 -19.80 -4.09 -5.95
C SER A 50 -20.59 -4.86 -7.03
N ALA A 51 -21.62 -4.26 -7.63
CA ALA A 51 -22.37 -4.84 -8.77
C ALA A 51 -21.76 -4.53 -10.15
N LEU A 52 -20.61 -3.86 -10.14
CA LEU A 52 -20.07 -3.14 -11.28
C LEU A 52 -18.94 -3.96 -11.97
N SER A 53 -18.50 -5.06 -11.34
CA SER A 53 -17.48 -5.99 -11.82
C SER A 53 -17.86 -6.84 -13.06
N ARG A 54 -19.05 -6.67 -13.66
CA ARG A 54 -19.44 -7.32 -14.94
C ARG A 54 -19.66 -6.37 -16.13
N SER A 55 -19.54 -5.05 -15.97
CA SER A 55 -19.95 -4.08 -17.02
C SER A 55 -18.81 -3.28 -17.69
N GLY A 56 -17.56 -3.77 -17.69
CA GLY A 56 -16.46 -3.08 -18.39
C GLY A 56 -15.85 -1.91 -17.63
N ILE A 57 -15.68 -2.05 -16.32
CA ILE A 57 -15.19 -0.98 -15.46
C ILE A 57 -13.68 -0.84 -15.51
N VAL A 58 -13.29 0.37 -15.89
CA VAL A 58 -11.95 0.91 -15.74
C VAL A 58 -11.67 1.05 -14.24
N SER A 59 -10.58 0.47 -13.73
CA SER A 59 -10.22 0.67 -12.32
C SER A 59 -9.97 2.17 -12.09
N ILE A 60 -10.82 2.80 -11.29
CA ILE A 60 -10.72 4.24 -11.03
C ILE A 60 -9.74 4.43 -9.87
N ILE A 61 -8.59 5.03 -10.17
CA ILE A 61 -7.55 5.32 -9.18
C ILE A 61 -8.01 6.48 -8.28
N ALA A 62 -8.18 6.23 -6.99
CA ALA A 62 -8.69 7.23 -6.04
C ALA A 62 -7.84 8.52 -6.03
N TRP A 63 -6.52 8.39 -6.16
CA TRP A 63 -5.59 9.52 -6.29
C TRP A 63 -5.85 10.40 -7.49
N GLU A 64 -6.59 9.96 -8.51
CA GLU A 64 -6.92 10.78 -9.68
C GLU A 64 -8.28 11.48 -9.54
N ARG A 65 -9.08 11.18 -8.50
CA ARG A 65 -10.42 11.77 -8.28
C ARG A 65 -10.37 13.14 -7.59
N PRO A 66 -10.71 14.26 -8.24
CA PRO A 66 -10.53 15.60 -7.65
C PRO A 66 -11.42 15.90 -6.44
N HIS A 67 -12.56 15.23 -6.29
CA HIS A 67 -13.61 15.59 -5.32
C HIS A 67 -13.47 14.94 -3.93
N ALA A 68 -12.48 14.07 -3.72
CA ALA A 68 -12.23 13.45 -2.42
C ALA A 68 -11.06 14.13 -1.67
N PRO A 69 -11.05 14.11 -0.32
CA PRO A 69 -9.94 14.63 0.47
C PRO A 69 -8.60 13.97 0.10
N THR A 70 -7.51 14.75 0.04
CA THR A 70 -6.19 14.29 -0.41
C THR A 70 -5.66 13.10 0.38
N LEU A 71 -5.79 13.11 1.71
CA LEU A 71 -5.33 12.01 2.56
C LEU A 71 -6.13 10.73 2.33
N SER A 72 -7.46 10.85 2.18
CA SER A 72 -8.32 9.71 1.84
C SER A 72 -7.92 9.09 0.50
N ARG A 73 -7.67 9.94 -0.51
CA ARG A 73 -7.23 9.49 -1.85
C ARG A 73 -5.87 8.81 -1.82
N LEU A 74 -4.92 9.38 -1.08
CA LEU A 74 -3.58 8.83 -0.89
C LEU A 74 -3.67 7.44 -0.26
N TRP A 75 -4.33 7.35 0.88
CA TRP A 75 -4.44 6.10 1.64
C TRP A 75 -5.23 5.04 0.87
N SER A 76 -6.35 5.40 0.25
CA SER A 76 -7.15 4.48 -0.57
C SER A 76 -6.33 3.92 -1.74
N THR A 77 -5.60 4.78 -2.47
CA THR A 77 -4.76 4.33 -3.59
C THR A 77 -3.63 3.45 -3.12
N ALA A 78 -2.92 3.85 -2.06
CA ALA A 78 -1.82 3.09 -1.49
C ALA A 78 -2.32 1.71 -1.02
N ARG A 79 -3.41 1.66 -0.24
CA ARG A 79 -4.03 0.42 0.23
C ARG A 79 -4.45 -0.48 -0.93
N SER A 80 -5.13 0.03 -1.95
CA SER A 80 -5.54 -0.78 -3.12
C SER A 80 -4.34 -1.29 -3.91
N SER A 81 -3.30 -0.47 -4.09
CA SER A 81 -2.07 -0.89 -4.77
C SER A 81 -1.28 -1.95 -4.00
N THR A 82 -1.47 -2.07 -2.68
CA THR A 82 -0.76 -3.01 -1.81
C THR A 82 -1.57 -4.26 -1.51
N ARG A 83 -2.80 -4.12 -0.99
CA ARG A 83 -3.64 -5.25 -0.56
C ARG A 83 -4.36 -5.92 -1.72
N ASP A 84 -4.84 -5.13 -2.69
CA ASP A 84 -5.55 -5.61 -3.88
C ASP A 84 -4.69 -5.55 -5.14
N ALA A 85 -3.36 -5.68 -4.96
CA ALA A 85 -2.37 -5.36 -5.98
C ALA A 85 -2.59 -6.09 -7.31
N GLU A 86 -2.96 -7.37 -7.28
CA GLU A 86 -3.19 -8.15 -8.50
C GLU A 86 -4.32 -7.54 -9.34
N ALA A 87 -5.49 -7.31 -8.74
CA ALA A 87 -6.63 -6.70 -9.43
C ALA A 87 -6.34 -5.25 -9.85
N PHE A 88 -5.71 -4.48 -8.96
CA PHE A 88 -5.36 -3.08 -9.22
C PHE A 88 -4.44 -2.94 -10.44
N PHE A 89 -3.36 -3.72 -10.49
CA PHE A 89 -2.36 -3.60 -11.54
C PHE A 89 -2.74 -4.34 -12.82
N GLU A 90 -3.50 -5.43 -12.76
CA GLU A 90 -4.04 -6.09 -13.95
C GLU A 90 -4.98 -5.18 -14.74
N LEU A 91 -5.80 -4.39 -14.02
CA LEU A 91 -6.79 -3.49 -14.62
C LEU A 91 -6.28 -2.05 -14.76
N LEU A 92 -4.99 -1.79 -14.51
CA LEU A 92 -4.43 -0.44 -14.49
C LEU A 92 -4.66 0.27 -15.84
N PRO A 93 -5.40 1.39 -15.89
CA PRO A 93 -5.66 2.08 -17.14
C PRO A 93 -4.46 2.92 -17.59
N ASP A 94 -4.47 3.24 -18.89
CA ASP A 94 -3.68 4.34 -19.41
C ASP A 94 -4.13 5.67 -18.78
N GLY A 95 -3.24 6.64 -18.76
CA GLY A 95 -3.56 7.96 -18.24
C GLY A 95 -2.34 8.87 -18.17
N PRO A 96 -2.52 10.10 -17.67
CA PRO A 96 -1.43 11.05 -17.50
C PRO A 96 -0.41 10.55 -16.47
N ILE A 97 0.87 10.83 -16.69
CA ILE A 97 1.94 10.45 -15.75
C ILE A 97 2.00 11.37 -14.54
N ALA A 98 1.63 12.65 -14.71
CA ALA A 98 1.78 13.66 -13.66
C ALA A 98 1.05 13.31 -12.34
N PRO A 99 -0.21 12.80 -12.34
CA PRO A 99 -0.85 12.37 -11.10
C PRO A 99 -0.12 11.21 -10.42
N ALA A 100 0.30 10.20 -11.19
CA ALA A 100 1.05 9.05 -10.67
C ALA A 100 2.40 9.49 -10.06
N LEU A 101 3.09 10.45 -10.69
CA LEU A 101 4.34 10.99 -10.16
C LEU A 101 4.14 11.75 -8.85
N ARG A 102 3.07 12.55 -8.74
CA ARG A 102 2.72 13.24 -7.50
C ARG A 102 2.36 12.27 -6.38
N PHE A 103 1.64 11.19 -6.72
CA PHE A 103 1.36 10.11 -5.78
C PHE A 103 2.65 9.48 -5.26
N ALA A 104 3.52 9.05 -6.18
CA ALA A 104 4.80 8.43 -5.87
C ALA A 104 5.65 9.32 -4.96
N ALA A 105 5.85 10.59 -5.34
CA ALA A 105 6.61 11.54 -4.53
C ALA A 105 6.03 11.74 -3.14
N THR A 106 4.69 11.77 -3.01
CA THR A 106 4.02 11.92 -1.70
C THR A 106 4.22 10.67 -0.85
N CYS A 107 4.01 9.47 -1.41
CA CYS A 107 4.22 8.21 -0.71
C CYS A 107 5.65 8.06 -0.23
N GLU A 108 6.62 8.28 -1.12
CA GLU A 108 8.04 8.08 -0.82
C GLU A 108 8.56 9.10 0.20
N LEU A 109 8.13 10.35 0.12
CA LEU A 109 8.53 11.36 1.10
C LEU A 109 7.97 11.02 2.49
N LEU A 110 6.71 10.61 2.58
CA LEU A 110 6.09 10.20 3.84
C LEU A 110 6.72 8.92 4.40
N ALA A 111 6.92 7.91 3.56
CA ALA A 111 7.55 6.65 3.95
C ALA A 111 9.00 6.87 4.43
N SER A 112 9.79 7.65 3.68
CA SER A 112 11.16 8.00 4.05
C SER A 112 11.23 8.81 5.34
N THR A 113 10.33 9.78 5.52
CA THR A 113 10.26 10.58 6.75
C THR A 113 9.93 9.69 7.94
N ALA A 114 8.95 8.80 7.80
CA ALA A 114 8.56 7.89 8.87
C ALA A 114 9.66 6.89 9.21
N ALA A 115 10.34 6.33 8.22
CA ALA A 115 11.51 5.47 8.40
C ALA A 115 12.65 6.21 9.11
N PHE A 116 12.91 7.47 8.73
CA PHE A 116 13.89 8.32 9.40
C PHE A 116 13.52 8.59 10.86
N LEU A 117 12.27 8.91 11.16
CA LEU A 117 11.80 9.13 12.54
C LEU A 117 11.90 7.85 13.38
N ALA A 118 11.56 6.69 12.81
CA ALA A 118 11.75 5.40 13.47
C ALA A 118 13.23 5.14 13.76
N PHE A 119 14.12 5.42 12.81
CA PHE A 119 15.57 5.33 13.00
C PHE A 119 16.06 6.26 14.12
N VAL A 120 15.60 7.52 14.16
CA VAL A 120 15.94 8.46 15.25
C VAL A 120 15.48 7.92 16.60
N GLY A 121 14.28 7.33 16.68
CA GLY A 121 13.79 6.67 17.90
C GLY A 121 14.69 5.52 18.36
N VAL A 122 15.14 4.65 17.43
CA VAL A 122 16.09 3.58 17.75
C VAL A 122 17.44 4.15 18.18
N ALA A 123 17.96 5.15 17.45
CA ALA A 123 19.23 5.80 17.77
C ALA A 123 19.21 6.46 19.16
N ALA A 124 18.05 6.97 19.60
CA ALA A 124 17.91 7.55 20.94
C ALA A 124 18.08 6.52 22.06
N VAL A 125 17.71 5.26 21.81
CA VAL A 125 17.88 4.17 22.77
C VAL A 125 19.28 3.57 22.68
N VAL A 126 19.77 3.31 21.47
CA VAL A 126 21.01 2.56 21.23
C VAL A 126 22.27 3.44 21.32
N ALA A 127 22.17 4.70 20.91
CA ALA A 127 23.29 5.64 20.81
C ALA A 127 22.93 7.04 21.35
N PRO A 128 22.49 7.17 22.62
CA PRO A 128 22.06 8.44 23.18
C PRO A 128 23.17 9.51 23.20
N SER A 129 24.43 9.10 23.40
CA SER A 129 25.59 10.01 23.36
C SER A 129 25.82 10.62 21.97
N TRP A 130 25.55 9.85 20.91
CA TRP A 130 25.65 10.36 19.54
C TRP A 130 24.56 11.40 19.25
N LEU A 131 23.31 11.13 19.63
CA LEU A 131 22.24 12.13 19.48
C LEU A 131 22.49 13.37 20.33
N HIS A 132 23.01 13.20 21.54
CA HIS A 132 23.43 14.33 22.37
C HIS A 132 24.49 15.18 21.66
N HIS A 133 25.51 14.56 21.08
CA HIS A 133 26.52 15.27 20.29
C HIS A 133 25.91 16.02 19.10
N VAL A 134 25.05 15.35 18.31
CA VAL A 134 24.34 15.98 17.17
C VAL A 134 23.44 17.15 17.62
N ALA A 135 22.83 17.06 18.80
CA ALA A 135 21.91 18.09 19.30
C ALA A 135 22.63 19.34 19.83
N PHE A 136 23.76 19.14 20.53
CA PHE A 136 24.43 20.21 21.28
C PHE A 136 25.71 20.75 20.64
N ASP A 137 26.38 20.00 19.75
CA ASP A 137 27.48 20.55 18.95
C ASP A 137 26.91 21.34 17.76
N PRO A 138 27.14 22.67 17.66
CA PRO A 138 26.65 23.49 16.56
C PRO A 138 27.12 23.02 15.18
N SER A 139 28.33 22.47 15.09
CA SER A 139 28.90 21.97 13.83
C SER A 139 28.17 20.71 13.37
N ALA A 140 28.11 19.70 14.25
CA ALA A 140 27.38 18.46 13.99
C ALA A 140 25.90 18.71 13.66
N ARG A 141 25.24 19.61 14.40
CA ARG A 141 23.85 19.99 14.16
C ARG A 141 23.63 20.61 12.79
N SER A 142 24.51 21.54 12.38
CA SER A 142 24.44 22.19 11.07
C SER A 142 24.56 21.17 9.93
N ILE A 143 25.53 20.25 10.03
CA ILE A 143 25.73 19.17 9.05
C ILE A 143 24.50 18.26 9.02
N ALA A 144 23.99 17.84 10.17
CA ALA A 144 22.82 16.98 10.27
C ALA A 144 21.56 17.63 9.65
N LEU A 145 21.33 18.92 9.90
CA LEU A 145 20.20 19.64 9.31
C LEU A 145 20.33 19.79 7.80
N ARG A 146 21.51 20.09 7.28
CA ARG A 146 21.76 20.14 5.82
C ARG A 146 21.55 18.77 5.18
N ALA A 147 22.11 17.72 5.79
CA ALA A 147 21.94 16.34 5.35
C ALA A 147 20.47 15.91 5.40
N LEU A 148 19.70 16.34 6.39
CA LEU A 148 18.28 16.05 6.47
C LEU A 148 17.47 16.78 5.38
N VAL A 149 17.65 18.10 5.26
CA VAL A 149 16.88 18.94 4.32
C VAL A 149 17.14 18.55 2.87
N LEU A 150 18.36 18.14 2.53
CA LEU A 150 18.75 17.78 1.16
C LEU A 150 18.69 16.27 0.93
N GLY A 151 19.16 15.48 1.90
CA GLY A 151 19.25 14.03 1.79
C GLY A 151 17.88 13.35 1.82
N LEU A 152 16.93 13.83 2.63
CA LEU A 152 15.62 13.18 2.72
C LEU A 152 14.81 13.32 1.42
N PRO A 153 14.67 14.51 0.80
CA PRO A 153 14.03 14.62 -0.51
C PRO A 153 14.81 13.93 -1.62
N ALA A 154 16.15 13.95 -1.59
CA ALA A 154 16.97 13.25 -2.58
C ALA A 154 16.79 11.72 -2.50
N PHE A 155 16.72 11.17 -1.28
CA PHE A 155 16.45 9.77 -1.03
C PHE A 155 15.05 9.37 -1.51
N ALA A 156 14.02 10.14 -1.16
CA ALA A 156 12.67 9.91 -1.67
C ALA A 156 12.62 9.98 -3.21
N GLY A 157 13.29 10.97 -3.82
CA GLY A 157 13.42 11.08 -5.27
C GLY A 157 14.10 9.88 -5.92
N MET A 158 15.16 9.36 -5.29
CA MET A 158 15.81 8.12 -5.73
C MET A 158 14.84 6.93 -5.70
N LEU A 159 14.04 6.76 -4.64
CA LEU A 159 13.07 5.67 -4.55
C LEU A 159 11.99 5.77 -5.65
N VAL A 160 11.46 6.97 -5.89
CA VAL A 160 10.55 7.23 -7.03
C VAL A 160 11.19 6.79 -8.36
N VAL A 161 12.46 7.15 -8.59
CA VAL A 161 13.17 6.76 -9.82
C VAL A 161 13.39 5.26 -9.89
N ALA A 162 13.70 4.58 -8.79
CA ALA A 162 13.86 3.12 -8.76
C ALA A 162 12.55 2.42 -9.14
N HIS A 163 11.41 2.87 -8.62
CA HIS A 163 10.09 2.37 -8.99
C HIS A 163 9.71 2.66 -10.44
N ALA A 164 10.00 3.87 -10.93
CA ALA A 164 9.81 4.22 -12.34
C ALA A 164 10.66 3.33 -13.26
N ALA A 165 11.93 3.10 -12.90
CA ALA A 165 12.85 2.23 -13.63
C ALA A 165 12.39 0.77 -13.60
N HIS A 166 11.87 0.30 -12.46
CA HIS A 166 11.25 -1.01 -12.35
C HIS A 166 10.12 -1.16 -13.37
N GLY A 167 9.16 -0.22 -13.38
CA GLY A 167 8.06 -0.17 -14.33
C GLY A 167 8.50 -0.17 -15.80
N LEU A 168 9.41 0.72 -16.19
CA LEU A 168 9.94 0.79 -17.55
C LEU A 168 10.71 -0.47 -17.97
N SER A 169 11.38 -1.12 -17.02
CA SER A 169 12.08 -2.37 -17.28
C SER A 169 11.13 -3.55 -17.50
N ILE A 170 9.90 -3.49 -16.96
CA ILE A 170 8.83 -4.41 -17.32
C ILE A 170 8.43 -4.24 -18.80
N ASP A 171 8.23 -3.01 -19.30
CA ASP A 171 7.93 -2.76 -20.73
C ASP A 171 9.04 -3.32 -21.62
N LEU A 172 10.30 -3.07 -21.25
CA LEU A 172 11.45 -3.61 -21.98
C LEU A 172 11.46 -5.15 -21.97
N GLY A 173 11.23 -5.76 -20.81
CA GLY A 173 11.18 -7.21 -20.64
C GLY A 173 10.03 -7.85 -21.44
N ALA A 174 8.84 -7.25 -21.40
CA ALA A 174 7.66 -7.70 -22.13
C ALA A 174 7.87 -7.66 -23.64
N ARG A 175 8.48 -6.58 -24.15
CA ARG A 175 8.81 -6.43 -25.57
C ARG A 175 9.82 -7.47 -26.05
N ARG A 176 10.87 -7.73 -25.26
CA ARG A 176 11.90 -8.72 -25.58
C ARG A 176 11.38 -10.16 -25.58
N ASN A 177 10.46 -10.49 -24.68
CA ASN A 177 10.04 -11.88 -24.43
C ASN A 177 8.66 -12.23 -24.99
N GLY A 178 7.95 -11.28 -25.63
CA GLY A 178 6.61 -11.52 -26.15
C GLY A 178 6.23 -10.75 -27.40
N GLY A 179 7.11 -9.90 -27.95
CA GLY A 179 6.78 -9.05 -29.10
C GLY A 179 5.64 -8.07 -28.83
N ALA A 180 5.35 -7.80 -27.55
CA ALA A 180 4.20 -7.02 -27.15
C ALA A 180 4.32 -5.55 -27.61
N ARG A 181 3.17 -4.91 -27.84
CA ARG A 181 3.13 -3.48 -28.18
C ARG A 181 3.68 -2.65 -27.02
N VAL A 182 4.31 -1.54 -27.37
CA VAL A 182 4.88 -0.60 -26.41
C VAL A 182 3.77 -0.02 -25.53
N ALA A 183 3.91 -0.11 -24.21
CA ALA A 183 2.96 0.45 -23.24
C ALA A 183 3.69 1.22 -22.12
N ARG A 184 4.73 1.98 -22.49
CA ARG A 184 5.60 2.76 -21.59
C ARG A 184 4.84 3.61 -20.58
N SER A 185 3.76 4.29 -21.00
CA SER A 185 2.99 5.15 -20.09
C SER A 185 2.38 4.33 -18.95
N ARG A 186 1.75 3.19 -19.29
CA ARG A 186 1.15 2.29 -18.32
C ARG A 186 2.19 1.61 -17.43
N ALA A 187 3.33 1.23 -18.02
CA ALA A 187 4.45 0.65 -17.29
C ALA A 187 5.08 1.63 -16.30
N LEU A 188 5.19 2.90 -16.68
CA LEU A 188 5.63 3.96 -15.77
C LEU A 188 4.61 4.20 -14.65
N ARG A 189 3.31 4.22 -14.99
CA ARG A 189 2.22 4.31 -13.99
C ARG A 189 2.26 3.14 -13.00
N PHE A 190 2.52 1.92 -13.48
CA PHE A 190 2.70 0.75 -12.62
C PHE A 190 3.77 1.01 -11.56
N GLY A 191 4.97 1.42 -11.99
CA GLY A 191 6.06 1.74 -11.08
C GLY A 191 5.68 2.84 -10.08
N LEU A 192 5.17 3.95 -10.58
CA LEU A 192 4.82 5.10 -9.73
C LEU A 192 3.71 4.79 -8.71
N TYR A 193 2.72 3.96 -9.07
CA TYR A 193 1.71 3.52 -8.11
C TYR A 193 2.22 2.44 -7.15
N ALA A 194 3.26 1.69 -7.51
CA ALA A 194 3.92 0.74 -6.62
C ALA A 194 4.64 1.42 -5.44
N CYS A 195 4.99 2.71 -5.52
CA CYS A 195 5.45 3.49 -4.35
C CYS A 195 4.45 3.50 -3.18
N GLY A 196 3.16 3.20 -3.43
CA GLY A 196 2.17 3.04 -2.36
C GLY A 196 2.50 1.89 -1.40
N TRP A 197 3.29 0.91 -1.86
CA TRP A 197 3.73 -0.22 -1.04
C TRP A 197 4.60 0.24 0.12
N ASP A 198 5.53 1.16 -0.10
CA ASP A 198 6.46 1.60 0.95
C ASP A 198 5.73 2.38 2.05
N LEU A 199 4.68 3.13 1.69
CA LEU A 199 3.83 3.82 2.67
C LEU A 199 3.03 2.83 3.53
N VAL A 200 2.44 1.80 2.90
CA VAL A 200 1.60 0.82 3.60
C VAL A 200 2.41 -0.22 4.36
N MET A 201 3.56 -0.65 3.84
CA MET A 201 4.44 -1.64 4.49
C MET A 201 5.40 -1.01 5.50
N GLY A 202 5.63 0.30 5.39
CA GLY A 202 6.51 1.04 6.28
C GLY A 202 5.90 1.38 7.65
N PRO A 203 6.60 2.21 8.44
CA PRO A 203 6.18 2.53 9.80
C PRO A 203 4.79 3.17 9.90
N ILE A 204 4.40 4.00 8.91
CA ILE A 204 3.06 4.62 8.88
C ILE A 204 1.99 3.53 8.79
N GLY A 205 2.09 2.63 7.82
CA GLY A 205 1.10 1.58 7.66
C GLY A 205 1.07 0.61 8.82
N ALA A 206 2.21 0.27 9.42
CA ALA A 206 2.26 -0.50 10.66
C ALA A 206 1.47 0.17 11.80
N ILE A 207 1.62 1.49 11.99
CA ILE A 207 0.85 2.25 12.99
C ILE A 207 -0.64 2.24 12.67
N VAL A 208 -1.02 2.52 11.42
CA VAL A 208 -2.43 2.56 11.01
C VAL A 208 -3.09 1.19 11.20
N VAL A 209 -2.42 0.10 10.81
CA VAL A 209 -2.90 -1.27 11.02
C VAL A 209 -2.96 -1.59 12.51
N ALA A 210 -1.96 -1.19 13.32
CA ALA A 210 -2.00 -1.42 14.75
C ALA A 210 -3.20 -0.74 15.44
N ILE A 211 -3.52 0.50 15.01
CA ILE A 211 -4.67 1.26 15.54
C ILE A 211 -5.99 0.66 15.08
N LYS A 212 -6.13 0.30 13.79
CA LYS A 212 -7.41 -0.13 13.20
C LYS A 212 -7.70 -1.62 13.37
N GLU A 213 -6.68 -2.46 13.29
CA GLU A 213 -6.79 -3.93 13.19
C GLU A 213 -6.09 -4.63 14.38
N GLY A 214 -5.28 -3.90 15.16
CA GLY A 214 -4.57 -4.40 16.33
C GLY A 214 -3.10 -4.74 16.07
N ILE A 215 -2.34 -4.96 17.15
CA ILE A 215 -0.88 -5.16 17.10
C ILE A 215 -0.50 -6.46 16.36
N ARG A 216 -1.29 -7.53 16.50
CA ARG A 216 -1.00 -8.82 15.86
C ARG A 216 -0.99 -8.71 14.32
N PRO A 217 -2.03 -8.17 13.65
CA PRO A 217 -1.98 -7.88 12.22
C PRO A 217 -0.85 -6.95 11.79
N ALA A 218 -0.50 -5.97 12.63
CA ALA A 218 0.60 -5.05 12.32
C ALA A 218 1.97 -5.76 12.28
N LEU A 219 2.20 -6.73 13.16
CA LEU A 219 3.42 -7.54 13.18
C LEU A 219 3.48 -8.55 12.02
N ASP A 220 2.32 -9.02 11.53
CA ASP A 220 2.22 -9.96 10.41
C ASP A 220 2.13 -9.26 9.03
N LEU A 221 2.26 -7.93 9.00
CA LEU A 221 2.16 -7.16 7.76
C LEU A 221 3.24 -7.56 6.74
N ALA A 222 4.44 -7.90 7.21
CA ALA A 222 5.53 -8.37 6.35
C ALA A 222 5.27 -9.77 5.78
N GLY A 223 4.64 -10.66 6.56
CA GLY A 223 4.30 -12.02 6.13
C GLY A 223 3.18 -12.01 5.08
N SER A 224 2.11 -11.26 5.36
CA SER A 224 0.93 -11.13 4.48
C SER A 224 1.22 -10.50 3.12
N LEU A 225 2.31 -9.72 3.01
CA LEU A 225 2.71 -9.03 1.78
C LEU A 225 3.94 -9.66 1.11
N SER A 226 4.36 -10.84 1.57
CA SER A 226 5.42 -11.61 0.93
C SER A 226 5.09 -11.87 -0.56
N GLY A 227 6.07 -11.61 -1.42
CA GLY A 227 5.94 -11.78 -2.86
C GLY A 227 5.07 -10.73 -3.57
N LEU A 228 4.65 -9.66 -2.88
CA LEU A 228 3.84 -8.57 -3.46
C LEU A 228 4.41 -8.03 -4.79
N PRO A 229 5.71 -7.64 -4.90
CA PRO A 229 6.25 -7.14 -6.17
C PRO A 229 6.12 -8.16 -7.31
N THR A 230 6.35 -9.44 -7.02
CA THR A 230 6.22 -10.53 -8.00
C THR A 230 4.77 -10.70 -8.46
N ARG A 231 3.80 -10.74 -7.53
CA ARG A 231 2.38 -10.94 -7.84
C ARG A 231 1.81 -9.75 -8.61
N ALA A 232 2.08 -8.53 -8.16
CA ALA A 232 1.70 -7.29 -8.83
C ALA A 232 2.25 -7.21 -10.25
N THR A 233 3.55 -7.49 -10.44
CA THR A 233 4.20 -7.45 -11.76
C THR A 233 3.64 -8.50 -12.71
N LYS A 234 3.38 -9.72 -12.23
CA LYS A 234 2.74 -10.77 -13.03
C LYS A 234 1.32 -10.40 -13.44
N ALA A 235 0.53 -9.84 -12.53
CA ALA A 235 -0.81 -9.37 -12.81
C ALA A 235 -0.81 -8.23 -13.84
N PHE A 236 0.13 -7.28 -13.71
CA PHE A 236 0.33 -6.22 -14.71
C PHE A 236 0.73 -6.78 -16.09
N LEU A 237 1.67 -7.74 -16.13
CA LEU A 237 2.09 -8.42 -17.36
C LEU A 237 0.93 -9.16 -18.05
N ARG A 238 0.08 -9.83 -17.27
CA ARG A 238 -1.14 -10.49 -17.74
C ARG A 238 -2.14 -9.49 -18.30
N GLY A 239 -2.46 -8.43 -17.54
CA GLY A 239 -3.46 -7.45 -17.91
C GLY A 239 -3.06 -6.56 -19.08
N CYS A 240 -1.84 -6.00 -19.04
CA CYS A 240 -1.35 -5.06 -20.03
C CYS A 240 -0.80 -5.73 -21.29
N TYR A 241 -0.02 -6.81 -21.14
CA TYR A 241 0.73 -7.40 -22.25
C TYR A 241 0.26 -8.80 -22.64
N ARG A 242 -0.72 -9.39 -21.94
CA ARG A 242 -1.19 -10.78 -22.13
C ARG A 242 -0.05 -11.79 -22.02
N LEU A 243 0.92 -11.53 -21.14
CA LEU A 243 2.05 -12.42 -20.89
C LEU A 243 1.84 -13.22 -19.60
N GLU A 244 2.01 -14.53 -19.71
CA GLU A 244 1.92 -15.47 -18.59
C GLU A 244 3.07 -16.50 -18.66
N GLY A 245 3.18 -17.33 -17.62
CA GLY A 245 4.15 -18.43 -17.56
C GLY A 245 5.61 -17.99 -17.68
N GLU A 246 6.39 -18.72 -18.47
CA GLU A 246 7.84 -18.51 -18.61
C GLU A 246 8.18 -17.13 -19.20
N ARG A 247 7.38 -16.64 -20.15
CA ARG A 247 7.60 -15.33 -20.77
C ARG A 247 7.41 -14.19 -19.77
N ALA A 248 6.39 -14.29 -18.91
CA ALA A 248 6.19 -13.34 -17.82
C ALA A 248 7.35 -13.40 -16.79
N ASN A 249 7.85 -14.60 -16.46
CA ASN A 249 8.98 -14.75 -15.55
C ASN A 249 10.28 -14.10 -16.10
N LYS A 250 10.55 -14.22 -17.41
CA LYS A 250 11.69 -13.55 -18.05
C LYS A 250 11.55 -12.01 -18.04
N ALA A 251 10.34 -11.50 -18.28
CA ALA A 251 10.06 -10.07 -18.18
C ALA A 251 10.21 -9.55 -16.74
N LEU A 252 9.73 -10.30 -15.75
CA LEU A 252 9.93 -10.03 -14.33
C LEU A 252 11.42 -9.95 -13.98
N GLY A 253 12.25 -10.89 -14.45
CA GLY A 253 13.70 -10.85 -14.26
C GLY A 253 14.33 -9.54 -14.76
N THR A 254 13.89 -9.06 -15.94
CA THR A 254 14.35 -7.77 -16.49
C THR A 254 14.00 -6.60 -15.58
N SER A 255 12.80 -6.63 -14.97
CA SER A 255 12.34 -5.58 -14.06
C SER A 255 13.14 -5.50 -12.76
N TYR A 256 13.59 -6.64 -12.22
CA TYR A 256 14.44 -6.67 -11.04
C TYR A 256 15.84 -6.13 -11.34
N VAL A 257 16.43 -6.54 -12.47
CA VAL A 257 17.73 -6.00 -12.90
C VAL A 257 17.66 -4.49 -13.09
N GLY A 258 16.63 -3.99 -13.77
CA GLY A 258 16.44 -2.56 -14.00
C GLY A 258 16.29 -1.75 -12.71
N ALA A 259 15.47 -2.24 -11.77
CA ALA A 259 15.32 -1.61 -10.46
C ALA A 259 16.64 -1.59 -9.70
N THR A 260 17.34 -2.73 -9.61
CA THR A 260 18.63 -2.86 -8.91
C THR A 260 19.68 -1.91 -9.48
N VAL A 261 19.83 -1.87 -10.81
CA VAL A 261 20.81 -0.98 -11.46
C VAL A 261 20.47 0.49 -11.18
N ALA A 262 19.20 0.88 -11.30
CA ALA A 262 18.77 2.25 -11.00
C ALA A 262 19.07 2.62 -9.54
N THR A 263 18.72 1.75 -8.59
CA THR A 263 18.98 1.98 -7.17
C THR A 263 20.46 2.12 -6.88
N ILE A 264 21.32 1.25 -7.41
CA ILE A 264 22.77 1.32 -7.18
C ILE A 264 23.34 2.64 -7.72
N VAL A 265 23.01 2.98 -8.96
CA VAL A 265 23.52 4.22 -9.60
C VAL A 265 23.08 5.45 -8.82
N PHE A 266 21.79 5.56 -8.49
CA PHE A 266 21.29 6.71 -7.75
C PHE A 266 21.79 6.76 -6.31
N ALA A 267 21.98 5.61 -5.64
CA ALA A 267 22.56 5.58 -4.30
C ALA A 267 23.97 6.16 -4.29
N PHE A 268 24.80 5.84 -5.27
CA PHE A 268 26.13 6.46 -5.41
C PHE A 268 26.05 7.97 -5.64
N LEU A 269 25.13 8.43 -6.49
CA LEU A 269 24.95 9.86 -6.75
C LEU A 269 24.48 10.63 -5.50
N VAL A 270 23.50 10.09 -4.78
CA VAL A 270 23.00 10.68 -3.53
C VAL A 270 24.08 10.69 -2.47
N LEU A 271 24.83 9.59 -2.30
CA LEU A 271 25.93 9.51 -1.34
C LEU A 271 27.03 10.53 -1.66
N ALA A 272 27.44 10.62 -2.93
CA ALA A 272 28.43 11.60 -3.36
C ALA A 272 27.97 13.04 -3.10
N ALA A 273 26.70 13.35 -3.38
CA ALA A 273 26.12 14.66 -3.11
C ALA A 273 26.10 14.98 -1.60
N VAL A 274 25.69 14.02 -0.75
CA VAL A 274 25.67 14.19 0.71
C VAL A 274 27.08 14.39 1.26
N ILE A 275 28.08 13.63 0.77
CA ILE A 275 29.48 13.81 1.18
C ILE A 275 29.99 15.19 0.76
N ALA A 276 29.74 15.60 -0.49
CA ALA A 276 30.17 16.91 -0.97
C ALA A 276 29.57 18.05 -0.13
N LEU A 277 28.30 17.93 0.26
CA LEU A 277 27.60 18.88 1.15
C LEU A 277 28.13 18.85 2.58
N ALA A 278 28.57 17.70 3.08
CA ALA A 278 29.14 17.58 4.42
C ALA A 278 30.55 18.20 4.50
N LEU A 279 31.27 18.28 3.38
CA LEU A 279 32.61 18.84 3.27
C LEU A 279 32.63 20.35 2.93
N SER A 280 31.48 20.93 2.59
CA SER A 280 31.30 22.36 2.24
C SER A 280 30.81 23.22 3.40
#